data_AF-A0A3Q1JT65-F1
#
_entry.id   AF-A0A3Q1JT65-F1
#
_cell.length_a   1.000
_cell.length_b   1.000
_cell.length_c   1.000
_cell.angle_alpha   90.00
_cell.angle_beta   90.00
_cell.angle_gamma   90.00
#
_symmetry.space_group_name_H-M   'P 1'
#
loop_
_entity.id
_entity.type
_entity.pdbx_description
1 polymer ?
#
loop_
_entity_poly.entity_id
_entity_poly.type
_entity_poly.pdbx_seq_one_letter_code
_entity_poly.pdbx_strand_id
1 'polypeptide(L)'
;MSIHIVALGSECPGGVGPGEEIMGQGQLQGGLLWSYLGHGAMVGPCDLESSLHNPAFMEYTSRVFGDVTVVVRDCPSWDLLDSDWASVRKVLEQADILVIKYSVTDKLAFQQVRNGYAPRLRPLLRHWGVPVILVAVGARLNDEGPPCTCPLCASDWSSCVPHSEGLQLSRDLGATYLELPSLNHVFVGRYFGSVLEYFMIQCLKHKAKERPEKRRGNKVNELRPPHLEQPARLPPIRVEESSFSQDMQWLLERGVQFADVAFYAGESGKELGWAHAAVLCAVSPYFRQLLLGPKTRERPQSRCVCRERDGGPHSLLSTWDGGIIDDMPRSEGHLTGRLSRLVVKDPLLCMCLWETLMFIYRGAWEWEHLQEALEEKLKNSLAVAQLMDRIRSLIGRDRGLRDTPSVRAAQLGPQTLVNLFNSPLYSDVIFMVQGSVLPAHRAVLVARCDVMAAMFSGKYAEARSRVVPIHGVSSDTFLSFLEYLYTDSCCPASVLQAMAVLVCAEMYQVKRLQHLCEVCVCAYLQSMPSRELASTGISVVRLLRRAKCHNAEQLYIWLLHFIANNYLIFSHKPDFLELSDEEREQVERLRWPSRGYLQELSEYQQRRRKLRKSRCVVM
;
A
#
# COMPACT_ATOMS: atom_id res chain seq x y z
N MET A 1 26.07 -20.34 -24.38
CA MET A 1 24.69 -20.88 -24.25
C MET A 1 23.76 -19.86 -24.87
N SER A 2 22.66 -20.28 -25.50
CA SER A 2 21.67 -19.35 -26.07
C SER A 2 20.38 -19.34 -25.26
N ILE A 3 19.78 -18.15 -25.12
CA ILE A 3 18.43 -17.92 -24.60
C ILE A 3 17.61 -17.29 -25.73
N HIS A 4 16.43 -17.83 -25.99
CA HIS A 4 15.48 -17.34 -26.98
C HIS A 4 14.33 -16.65 -26.28
N ILE A 5 14.18 -15.34 -26.50
CA ILE A 5 13.10 -14.54 -25.94
C ILE A 5 12.14 -14.18 -27.07
N VAL A 6 10.86 -14.48 -26.88
CA VAL A 6 9.81 -14.06 -27.81
C VAL A 6 8.96 -13.00 -27.14
N ALA A 7 8.78 -11.86 -27.78
CA ALA A 7 7.89 -10.79 -27.34
C ALA A 7 6.70 -10.64 -28.27
N LEU A 8 5.52 -10.43 -27.68
CA LEU A 8 4.26 -10.24 -28.39
C LEU A 8 3.55 -8.99 -27.86
N GLY A 9 3.13 -8.11 -28.78
CA GLY A 9 2.25 -6.98 -28.53
C GLY A 9 2.90 -5.61 -28.62
N SER A 10 2.12 -4.55 -28.35
CA SER A 10 2.55 -3.16 -28.48
C SER A 10 2.55 -2.46 -27.13
N GLU A 11 3.56 -1.63 -26.88
CA GLU A 11 3.65 -0.77 -25.70
C GLU A 11 3.12 0.65 -25.98
N CYS A 12 2.75 0.93 -27.23
CA CYS A 12 2.22 2.21 -27.70
C CYS A 12 0.72 2.09 -28.03
N PRO A 13 -0.10 3.10 -27.69
CA PRO A 13 -1.52 3.10 -28.03
C PRO A 13 -1.75 3.16 -29.54
N GLY A 14 -2.67 2.33 -30.04
CA GLY A 14 -3.11 2.32 -31.45
C GLY A 14 -2.43 1.27 -32.33
N GLY A 15 -1.55 0.41 -31.81
CA GLY A 15 -0.99 -0.74 -32.56
C GLY A 15 -0.08 -0.39 -33.75
N VAL A 16 0.10 0.91 -34.06
CA VAL A 16 0.98 1.39 -35.12
C VAL A 16 2.40 1.49 -34.56
N GLY A 17 3.24 0.48 -34.83
CA GLY A 17 4.67 0.78 -35.05
C GLY A 17 4.74 1.77 -36.21
N PRO A 18 5.64 2.78 -36.19
CA PRO A 18 5.56 3.90 -37.13
C PRO A 18 5.60 3.38 -38.57
N GLY A 19 4.45 3.41 -39.22
CA GLY A 19 4.30 3.15 -40.64
C GLY A 19 4.61 4.43 -41.39
N GLU A 20 5.54 4.35 -42.33
CA GLU A 20 5.71 5.27 -43.45
C GLU A 20 5.84 6.77 -43.11
N GLU A 21 6.92 7.14 -42.41
CA GLU A 21 7.55 8.44 -42.66
C GLU A 21 8.98 8.21 -43.16
N ILE A 22 9.20 8.48 -44.44
CA ILE A 22 10.52 8.51 -45.06
C ILE A 22 11.28 9.70 -44.49
N MET A 23 12.03 9.54 -43.38
CA MET A 23 13.09 10.50 -43.01
C MET A 23 14.21 9.85 -42.17
N GLY A 24 15.43 9.85 -42.73
CA GLY A 24 16.69 9.99 -41.99
C GLY A 24 17.34 8.74 -41.40
N GLN A 25 18.58 8.45 -41.83
CA GLN A 25 19.43 7.38 -41.32
C GLN A 25 19.53 7.35 -39.78
N GLY A 26 19.20 6.22 -39.14
CA GLY A 26 19.90 5.76 -37.94
C GLY A 26 19.27 5.91 -36.54
N GLN A 27 17.95 6.00 -36.37
CA GLN A 27 17.31 5.95 -35.04
C GLN A 27 16.06 5.05 -35.02
N LEU A 28 16.24 3.76 -34.69
CA LEU A 28 15.17 2.88 -34.22
C LEU A 28 14.71 3.36 -32.83
N GLN A 29 13.49 3.89 -32.70
CA GLN A 29 12.87 4.13 -31.39
C GLN A 29 12.63 2.78 -30.70
N GLY A 30 13.25 2.59 -29.53
CA GLY A 30 13.37 1.29 -28.86
C GLY A 30 12.17 0.89 -28.03
N GLY A 31 11.52 -0.22 -28.38
CA GLY A 31 10.57 -0.91 -27.49
C GLY A 31 11.23 -1.46 -26.20
N LEU A 32 10.45 -2.02 -25.29
CA LEU A 32 10.85 -2.50 -23.97
C LEU A 32 12.12 -3.36 -23.98
N LEU A 33 12.15 -4.39 -24.84
CA LEU A 33 13.30 -5.29 -24.94
C LEU A 33 14.49 -4.64 -25.63
N TRP A 34 14.27 -3.74 -26.59
CA TRP A 34 15.35 -3.00 -27.25
C TRP A 34 16.01 -2.01 -26.29
N SER A 35 15.19 -1.34 -25.47
CA SER A 35 15.64 -0.42 -24.41
C SER A 35 16.49 -1.13 -23.34
N TYR A 36 16.32 -2.44 -23.15
CA TYR A 36 17.11 -3.22 -22.20
C TYR A 36 18.30 -3.95 -22.84
N LEU A 37 18.06 -4.70 -23.92
CA LEU A 37 19.03 -5.62 -24.53
C LEU A 37 19.72 -5.05 -25.79
N GLY A 38 19.23 -3.93 -26.32
CA GLY A 38 19.69 -3.36 -27.59
C GLY A 38 21.06 -2.67 -27.51
N HIS A 39 21.49 -2.25 -26.32
CA HIS A 39 22.81 -1.65 -26.12
C HIS A 39 23.93 -2.69 -26.35
N GLY A 40 24.47 -2.73 -27.58
CA GLY A 40 25.50 -3.68 -28.01
C GLY A 40 24.99 -4.89 -28.80
N ALA A 41 23.70 -4.88 -29.20
CA ALA A 41 23.13 -5.91 -30.04
C ALA A 41 23.69 -5.83 -31.48
N MET A 42 24.02 -6.98 -32.07
CA MET A 42 24.25 -7.07 -33.50
C MET A 42 22.91 -7.37 -34.17
N VAL A 43 22.42 -6.40 -34.94
CA VAL A 43 21.38 -6.66 -35.94
C VAL A 43 22.07 -7.51 -36.99
N GLY A 44 21.63 -8.76 -37.14
CA GLY A 44 22.27 -9.68 -38.09
C GLY A 44 22.26 -9.09 -39.50
N PRO A 45 23.30 -9.32 -40.33
CA PRO A 45 23.17 -9.15 -41.77
C PRO A 45 21.98 -9.99 -42.24
N CYS A 46 21.27 -9.52 -43.28
CA CYS A 46 20.35 -10.36 -44.04
C CYS A 46 21.11 -11.55 -44.65
N ASP A 47 21.36 -12.59 -43.88
CA ASP A 47 21.82 -13.87 -44.39
C ASP A 47 20.60 -14.59 -44.96
N LEU A 48 20.38 -14.37 -46.26
CA LEU A 48 19.57 -15.18 -47.16
C LEU A 48 20.04 -16.65 -47.04
N GLU A 49 19.60 -17.42 -46.04
CA GLU A 49 19.59 -18.90 -46.07
C GLU A 49 19.00 -19.63 -44.84
N SER A 50 18.23 -18.97 -43.95
CA SER A 50 17.46 -19.70 -42.92
C SER A 50 15.95 -19.68 -43.21
N SER A 51 15.36 -20.86 -43.33
CA SER A 51 14.00 -21.14 -43.81
C SER A 51 12.86 -20.84 -42.82
N LEU A 52 13.03 -19.83 -41.95
CA LEU A 52 12.07 -19.46 -40.90
C LEU A 52 11.87 -17.93 -40.75
N HIS A 53 12.10 -17.14 -41.80
CA HIS A 53 11.80 -15.71 -41.74
C HIS A 53 10.29 -15.46 -41.76
N ASN A 54 9.73 -15.12 -40.60
CA ASN A 54 8.41 -14.50 -40.51
C ASN A 54 8.60 -12.97 -40.52
N PRO A 55 8.09 -12.22 -41.52
CA PRO A 55 8.25 -10.78 -41.61
C PRO A 55 7.60 -10.01 -40.44
N ALA A 56 6.78 -10.68 -39.62
CA ALA A 56 6.14 -10.09 -38.45
C ALA A 56 7.06 -9.91 -37.22
N PHE A 57 8.25 -10.53 -37.21
CA PHE A 57 9.17 -10.48 -36.05
C PHE A 57 10.43 -9.70 -36.38
N MET A 58 10.75 -8.72 -35.53
CA MET A 58 12.06 -8.10 -35.48
C MET A 58 13.01 -9.03 -34.69
N GLU A 59 14.05 -9.54 -35.34
CA GLU A 59 15.05 -10.42 -34.70
C GLU A 59 16.38 -9.68 -34.50
N TYR A 60 16.92 -9.76 -33.28
CA TYR A 60 18.25 -9.25 -32.97
C TYR A 60 18.93 -10.10 -31.89
N THR A 61 20.26 -10.07 -31.89
CA THR A 61 21.06 -10.86 -30.95
C THR A 61 21.87 -9.95 -30.05
N SER A 62 21.82 -10.21 -28.74
CA SER A 62 22.59 -9.50 -27.73
C SER A 62 23.46 -10.46 -26.92
N ARG A 63 24.50 -9.94 -26.26
CA ARG A 63 25.36 -10.71 -25.33
C ARG A 63 25.17 -10.21 -23.92
N VAL A 64 24.86 -11.13 -23.02
CA VAL A 64 24.61 -10.86 -21.60
C VAL A 64 25.43 -11.82 -20.74
N PHE A 65 25.64 -11.46 -19.46
CA PHE A 65 26.37 -12.31 -18.50
C PHE A 65 27.73 -12.83 -19.01
N GLY A 66 28.47 -12.00 -19.76
CA GLY A 66 29.72 -12.38 -20.42
C GLY A 66 29.48 -12.94 -21.83
N ASP A 67 29.32 -14.26 -21.94
CA ASP A 67 29.26 -15.00 -23.23
C ASP A 67 27.90 -15.70 -23.47
N VAL A 68 26.82 -15.28 -22.81
CA VAL A 68 25.47 -15.82 -23.08
C VAL A 68 24.86 -15.04 -24.24
N THR A 69 24.51 -15.76 -25.30
CA THR A 69 23.84 -15.20 -26.47
C THR A 69 22.34 -15.14 -26.20
N VAL A 70 21.72 -13.97 -26.36
CA VAL A 70 20.27 -13.79 -26.26
C VAL A 70 19.74 -13.46 -27.64
N VAL A 71 18.87 -14.32 -28.17
CA VAL A 71 18.17 -14.10 -29.42
C VAL A 71 16.78 -13.58 -29.08
N VAL A 72 16.47 -12.35 -29.47
CA VAL A 72 15.17 -11.73 -29.24
C VAL A 72 14.38 -11.72 -30.54
N ARG A 73 13.13 -12.17 -30.48
CA ARG A 73 12.14 -12.05 -31.56
C ARG A 73 10.97 -11.25 -31.05
N ASP A 74 10.84 -10.01 -31.49
CA ASP A 74 9.81 -9.07 -31.03
C ASP A 74 8.76 -8.85 -32.12
N CYS A 75 7.50 -9.16 -31.82
CA CYS A 75 6.35 -8.90 -32.69
C CYS A 75 5.53 -7.74 -32.12
N PRO A 76 5.61 -6.53 -32.71
CA PRO A 76 5.02 -5.33 -32.13
C PRO A 76 3.51 -5.19 -32.37
N SER A 77 2.92 -5.93 -33.31
CA SER A 77 1.50 -5.84 -33.64
C SER A 77 0.81 -7.19 -33.48
N TRP A 78 -0.35 -7.17 -32.80
CA TRP A 78 -1.21 -8.34 -32.65
C TRP A 78 -1.85 -8.77 -33.97
N ASP A 79 -2.17 -7.82 -34.86
CA ASP A 79 -2.81 -8.09 -36.15
C ASP A 79 -1.92 -8.92 -37.10
N LEU A 80 -0.60 -8.76 -36.98
CA LEU A 80 0.38 -9.55 -37.75
C LEU A 80 0.42 -11.03 -37.31
N LEU A 81 -0.08 -11.35 -36.10
CA LEU A 81 -0.12 -12.72 -35.58
C LEU A 81 -1.29 -13.54 -36.14
N ASP A 82 -2.38 -12.90 -36.55
CA ASP A 82 -3.55 -13.60 -37.11
C ASP A 82 -3.36 -14.03 -38.56
N SER A 83 -2.44 -13.38 -39.29
CA SER A 83 -2.16 -13.71 -40.70
C SER A 83 -1.41 -15.04 -40.88
N ASP A 84 -0.59 -15.47 -39.91
CA ASP A 84 0.18 -16.73 -39.97
C ASP A 84 0.44 -17.34 -38.57
N TRP A 85 -0.64 -17.77 -37.90
CA TRP A 85 -0.56 -18.38 -36.56
C TRP A 85 0.31 -19.66 -36.52
N ALA A 86 0.40 -20.40 -37.64
CA ALA A 86 1.21 -21.61 -37.72
C ALA A 86 2.71 -21.30 -37.62
N SER A 87 3.17 -20.24 -38.27
CA SER A 87 4.54 -19.73 -38.16
C SER A 87 4.82 -19.15 -36.76
N VAL A 88 3.89 -18.36 -36.22
CA VAL A 88 3.98 -17.82 -34.85
C VAL A 88 4.14 -18.94 -33.82
N ARG A 89 3.36 -20.02 -33.94
CA ARG A 89 3.45 -21.18 -33.05
C ARG A 89 4.83 -21.82 -33.09
N LYS A 90 5.43 -21.99 -34.28
CA LYS A 90 6.80 -22.53 -34.42
C LYS A 90 7.85 -21.66 -33.74
N VAL A 91 7.66 -20.33 -33.76
CA VAL A 91 8.55 -19.38 -33.06
C VAL A 91 8.36 -19.48 -31.54
N LEU A 92 7.11 -19.59 -31.08
CA LEU A 92 6.79 -19.74 -29.65
C LEU A 92 7.27 -21.08 -29.06
N GLU A 93 7.26 -22.16 -29.84
CA GLU A 93 7.80 -23.47 -29.44
C GLU A 93 9.32 -23.42 -29.15
N GLN A 94 10.03 -22.44 -29.69
CA GLN A 94 11.46 -22.23 -29.48
C GLN A 94 11.75 -21.23 -28.35
N ALA A 95 10.72 -20.65 -27.72
CA ALA A 95 10.90 -19.63 -26.70
C ALA A 95 11.35 -20.24 -25.37
N ASP A 96 12.43 -19.70 -24.81
CA ASP A 96 12.82 -19.97 -23.42
C ASP A 96 12.13 -19.03 -22.44
N ILE A 97 11.70 -17.85 -22.92
CA ILE A 97 10.96 -16.84 -22.15
C ILE A 97 9.98 -16.16 -23.11
N LEU A 98 8.72 -16.03 -22.69
CA LEU A 98 7.70 -15.26 -23.41
C LEU A 98 7.42 -13.93 -22.69
N VAL A 99 7.44 -12.82 -23.43
CA VAL A 99 7.06 -11.50 -22.96
C VAL A 99 5.80 -11.05 -23.69
N ILE A 100 4.75 -10.70 -22.95
CA ILE A 100 3.52 -10.14 -23.50
C ILE A 100 3.43 -8.69 -23.03
N LYS A 101 3.27 -7.76 -23.97
CA LYS A 101 3.32 -6.32 -23.69
C LYS A 101 2.09 -5.60 -24.23
N TYR A 102 1.55 -4.68 -23.45
CA TYR A 102 0.40 -3.85 -23.82
C TYR A 102 0.47 -2.45 -23.21
N SER A 103 -0.15 -1.45 -23.84
CA SER A 103 -0.32 -0.11 -23.26
C SER A 103 -1.51 -0.05 -22.30
N VAL A 104 -1.34 0.56 -21.12
CA VAL A 104 -2.45 0.77 -20.17
C VAL A 104 -3.51 1.73 -20.72
N THR A 105 -3.19 2.54 -21.72
CA THR A 105 -4.12 3.48 -22.35
C THR A 105 -4.81 2.90 -23.58
N ASP A 106 -4.53 1.65 -23.94
CA ASP A 106 -5.13 0.98 -25.11
C ASP A 106 -6.02 -0.19 -24.66
N LYS A 107 -7.22 0.15 -24.18
CA LYS A 107 -8.17 -0.83 -23.67
C LYS A 107 -8.66 -1.79 -24.76
N LEU A 108 -8.77 -1.35 -26.01
CA LEU A 108 -9.23 -2.18 -27.12
C LEU A 108 -8.22 -3.27 -27.46
N ALA A 109 -6.94 -2.91 -27.61
CA ALA A 109 -5.88 -3.88 -27.83
C ALA A 109 -5.77 -4.86 -26.66
N PHE A 110 -5.87 -4.38 -25.42
CA PHE A 110 -5.89 -5.26 -24.24
C PHE A 110 -7.05 -6.26 -24.26
N GLN A 111 -8.25 -5.84 -24.66
CA GLN A 111 -9.40 -6.73 -24.78
C GLN A 111 -9.21 -7.80 -25.86
N GLN A 112 -8.55 -7.48 -26.97
CA GLN A 112 -8.17 -8.47 -27.99
C GLN A 112 -7.17 -9.49 -27.45
N VAL A 113 -6.17 -9.05 -26.67
CA VAL A 113 -5.24 -9.95 -25.97
C VAL A 113 -5.98 -10.86 -25.02
N ARG A 114 -6.85 -10.30 -24.16
CA ARG A 114 -7.58 -11.07 -23.15
C ARG A 114 -8.57 -12.06 -23.75
N ASN A 115 -9.35 -11.63 -24.74
CA ASN A 115 -10.47 -12.42 -25.24
C ASN A 115 -10.09 -13.28 -26.47
N GLY A 116 -9.11 -12.85 -27.26
CA GLY A 116 -8.70 -13.53 -28.50
C GLY A 116 -7.45 -14.38 -28.32
N TYR A 117 -6.32 -13.78 -27.95
CA TYR A 117 -5.02 -14.46 -27.94
C TYR A 117 -4.76 -15.27 -26.66
N ALA A 118 -5.17 -14.79 -25.49
CA ALA A 118 -4.93 -15.49 -24.22
C ALA A 118 -5.54 -16.90 -24.19
N PRO A 119 -6.78 -17.14 -24.68
CA PRO A 119 -7.33 -18.49 -24.80
C PRO A 119 -6.54 -19.41 -25.75
N ARG A 120 -5.90 -18.85 -26.79
CA ARG A 120 -5.05 -19.62 -27.73
C ARG A 120 -3.68 -19.93 -27.15
N LEU A 121 -3.10 -19.01 -26.38
CA LEU A 121 -1.78 -19.15 -25.76
C LEU A 121 -1.82 -20.06 -24.52
N ARG A 122 -2.88 -19.98 -23.71
CA ARG A 122 -2.97 -20.67 -22.41
C ARG A 122 -2.73 -22.19 -22.49
N PRO A 123 -3.29 -22.96 -23.45
CA PRO A 123 -3.01 -24.38 -23.56
C PRO A 123 -1.54 -24.66 -23.90
N LEU A 124 -0.96 -23.85 -24.80
CA LEU A 124 0.43 -24.00 -25.24
C LEU A 124 1.41 -23.72 -24.10
N LEU A 125 1.18 -22.64 -23.35
CA LEU A 125 2.01 -22.25 -22.21
C LEU A 125 2.00 -23.30 -21.08
N ARG A 126 0.84 -23.90 -20.82
CA ARG A 126 0.73 -25.01 -19.85
C ARG A 126 1.50 -26.25 -20.28
N HIS A 127 1.56 -26.52 -21.59
CA HIS A 127 2.26 -27.67 -22.13
C HIS A 127 3.78 -27.46 -22.19
N TRP A 128 4.24 -26.26 -22.52
CA TRP A 128 5.67 -25.98 -22.70
C TRP A 128 6.39 -25.58 -21.40
N GLY A 129 5.66 -25.10 -20.37
CA GLY A 129 6.26 -24.70 -19.10
C GLY A 129 7.17 -23.47 -19.21
N VAL A 130 7.03 -22.69 -20.28
CA VAL A 130 7.84 -21.50 -20.56
C VAL A 130 7.43 -20.37 -19.61
N PRO A 131 8.38 -19.70 -18.93
CA PRO A 131 8.07 -18.54 -18.11
C PRO A 131 7.50 -17.40 -18.94
N VAL A 132 6.42 -16.80 -18.44
CA VAL A 132 5.71 -15.70 -19.11
C VAL A 132 5.79 -14.43 -18.27
N ILE A 133 6.15 -13.32 -18.90
CA ILE A 133 6.17 -11.99 -18.29
C ILE A 133 5.10 -11.14 -18.99
N LEU A 134 4.11 -10.66 -18.25
CA LEU A 134 3.08 -9.74 -18.74
C LEU A 134 3.42 -8.32 -18.29
N VAL A 135 3.66 -7.42 -19.23
CA VAL A 135 4.10 -6.04 -18.98
C VAL A 135 3.06 -5.05 -19.50
N ALA A 136 2.50 -4.26 -18.59
CA ALA A 136 1.67 -3.12 -18.91
C ALA A 136 2.52 -1.85 -18.88
N VAL A 137 2.39 -0.98 -19.88
CA VAL A 137 3.19 0.24 -19.97
C VAL A 137 2.32 1.49 -20.11
N GLY A 138 2.68 2.54 -19.37
CA GLY A 138 2.07 3.85 -19.41
C GLY A 138 1.43 4.24 -18.08
N ALA A 139 0.84 5.43 -18.07
CA ALA A 139 0.09 5.97 -16.95
C ALA A 139 -1.37 6.16 -17.34
N ARG A 140 -2.27 5.93 -16.40
CA ARG A 140 -3.72 6.10 -16.63
C ARG A 140 -4.03 7.59 -16.65
N LEU A 141 -4.69 8.04 -17.71
CA LEU A 141 -5.05 9.45 -17.88
C LEU A 141 -6.35 9.74 -17.13
N ASN A 142 -6.41 10.90 -16.47
CA ASN A 142 -7.63 11.43 -15.88
C ASN A 142 -8.07 12.62 -16.72
N ASP A 143 -9.35 12.69 -17.12
CA ASP A 143 -9.86 13.76 -17.99
C ASP A 143 -9.64 15.18 -17.42
N GLU A 144 -9.56 15.32 -16.09
CA GLU A 144 -9.31 16.61 -15.41
C GLU A 144 -8.11 16.58 -14.43
N GLY A 145 -7.24 15.56 -14.50
CA GLY A 145 -6.16 15.38 -13.51
C GLY A 145 -4.84 14.86 -14.08
N PRO A 146 -3.73 14.93 -13.32
CA PRO A 146 -2.44 14.42 -13.77
C PRO A 146 -2.48 12.90 -14.01
N PRO A 147 -1.62 12.37 -14.91
CA PRO A 147 -1.51 10.95 -15.17
C PRO A 147 -1.15 10.18 -13.90
N CYS A 148 -1.82 9.05 -13.66
CA CYS A 148 -1.68 8.26 -12.44
C CYS A 148 -1.14 6.86 -12.71
N THR A 149 -0.18 6.43 -11.90
CA THR A 149 0.42 5.08 -11.93
C THR A 149 0.04 4.24 -10.72
N CYS A 150 -0.86 4.73 -9.87
CA CYS A 150 -1.28 4.03 -8.66
C CYS A 150 -2.09 2.76 -9.02
N PRO A 151 -1.74 1.58 -8.50
CA PRO A 151 -2.50 0.34 -8.69
C PRO A 151 -3.95 0.41 -8.18
N LEU A 152 -4.24 1.38 -7.30
CA LEU A 152 -5.55 1.62 -6.69
C LEU A 152 -6.31 2.77 -7.39
N CYS A 153 -5.75 3.37 -8.45
CA CYS A 153 -6.40 4.49 -9.12
C CYS A 153 -7.67 4.04 -9.86
N ALA A 154 -8.77 4.75 -9.61
CA ALA A 154 -10.06 4.58 -10.29
C ALA A 154 -10.23 5.55 -11.47
N SER A 155 -9.13 5.93 -12.13
CA SER A 155 -9.11 6.64 -13.42
C SER A 155 -10.05 5.98 -14.44
N ASP A 156 -10.56 6.77 -15.40
CA ASP A 156 -11.66 6.40 -16.30
C ASP A 156 -11.55 4.95 -16.82
N TRP A 157 -12.48 4.11 -16.34
CA TRP A 157 -12.57 2.70 -16.70
C TRP A 157 -12.98 2.54 -18.16
N SER A 158 -13.45 3.57 -18.85
CA SER A 158 -13.91 3.47 -20.22
C SER A 158 -12.73 3.42 -21.22
N SER A 159 -11.66 4.17 -20.96
CA SER A 159 -10.53 4.37 -21.88
C SER A 159 -9.24 3.65 -21.49
N CYS A 160 -9.01 3.40 -20.20
CA CYS A 160 -7.77 2.77 -19.71
C CYS A 160 -7.98 1.34 -19.17
N VAL A 161 -6.90 0.56 -19.08
CA VAL A 161 -6.86 -0.77 -18.48
C VAL A 161 -6.63 -0.65 -16.96
N PRO A 162 -7.59 -1.08 -16.13
CA PRO A 162 -7.42 -1.11 -14.68
C PRO A 162 -6.35 -2.14 -14.26
N HIS A 163 -5.65 -1.86 -13.15
CA HIS A 163 -4.64 -2.77 -12.59
C HIS A 163 -5.21 -4.17 -12.33
N SER A 164 -6.45 -4.24 -11.83
CA SER A 164 -7.15 -5.48 -11.56
C SER A 164 -7.40 -6.31 -12.81
N GLU A 165 -7.70 -5.70 -13.96
CA GLU A 165 -7.89 -6.42 -15.22
C GLU A 165 -6.56 -7.01 -15.72
N GLY A 166 -5.47 -6.23 -15.67
CA GLY A 166 -4.14 -6.71 -16.03
C GLY A 166 -3.65 -7.85 -15.13
N LEU A 167 -3.86 -7.73 -13.83
CA LEU A 167 -3.54 -8.77 -12.86
C LEU A 167 -4.38 -10.04 -13.05
N GLN A 168 -5.65 -9.91 -13.45
CA GLN A 168 -6.48 -11.06 -13.75
C GLN A 168 -5.97 -11.80 -14.99
N LEU A 169 -5.62 -11.08 -16.06
CA LEU A 169 -5.03 -11.68 -17.26
C LEU A 169 -3.72 -12.41 -16.93
N SER A 170 -2.89 -11.86 -16.04
CA SER A 170 -1.65 -12.52 -15.64
C SER A 170 -1.91 -13.86 -14.94
N ARG A 171 -2.95 -13.94 -14.08
CA ARG A 171 -3.37 -15.19 -13.42
C ARG A 171 -3.87 -16.21 -14.43
N ASP A 172 -4.62 -15.77 -15.43
CA ASP A 172 -5.17 -16.65 -16.46
C ASP A 172 -4.07 -17.32 -17.30
N LEU A 173 -3.00 -16.58 -17.58
CA LEU A 173 -1.82 -17.01 -18.33
C LEU A 173 -0.74 -17.69 -17.47
N GLY A 174 -0.81 -17.60 -16.14
CA GLY A 174 0.28 -18.04 -15.25
C GLY A 174 1.52 -17.16 -15.36
N ALA A 175 1.35 -15.88 -15.71
CA ALA A 175 2.42 -14.93 -15.98
C ALA A 175 2.80 -14.08 -14.76
N THR A 176 4.07 -13.65 -14.71
CA THR A 176 4.54 -12.61 -13.79
C THR A 176 4.11 -11.25 -14.32
N TYR A 177 3.39 -10.46 -13.52
CA TYR A 177 2.83 -9.17 -13.93
C TYR A 177 3.68 -7.98 -13.51
N LEU A 178 3.88 -7.02 -14.42
CA LEU A 178 4.61 -5.78 -14.18
C LEU A 178 3.86 -4.58 -14.81
N GLU A 179 3.76 -3.47 -14.08
CA GLU A 179 3.32 -2.18 -14.63
C GLU A 179 4.48 -1.20 -14.63
N LEU A 180 4.78 -0.60 -15.78
CA LEU A 180 5.81 0.41 -15.95
C LEU A 180 5.16 1.77 -16.25
N PRO A 181 5.47 2.83 -15.49
CA PRO A 181 4.94 4.17 -15.75
C PRO A 181 5.20 4.71 -17.16
N SER A 182 6.36 4.38 -17.73
CA SER A 182 6.79 4.80 -19.07
C SER A 182 7.95 3.95 -19.57
N LEU A 183 8.19 3.97 -20.88
CA LEU A 183 9.37 3.37 -21.53
C LEU A 183 10.59 4.26 -21.40
N ASN A 184 11.08 4.43 -20.19
CA ASN A 184 12.38 5.06 -19.96
C ASN A 184 13.40 4.05 -19.43
N HIS A 185 14.68 4.30 -19.70
CA HIS A 185 15.78 3.41 -19.32
C HIS A 185 15.83 3.16 -17.79
N VAL A 186 15.28 4.05 -16.97
CA VAL A 186 15.22 3.88 -15.51
C VAL A 186 14.21 2.79 -15.13
N PHE A 187 12.97 2.87 -15.62
CA PHE A 187 11.93 1.90 -15.31
C PHE A 187 12.19 0.55 -15.97
N VAL A 188 12.60 0.57 -17.25
CA VAL A 188 12.94 -0.64 -18.01
C VAL A 188 14.13 -1.35 -17.37
N GLY A 189 15.20 -0.63 -17.04
CA GLY A 189 16.39 -1.23 -16.41
C GLY A 189 16.16 -1.73 -14.99
N ARG A 190 15.42 -0.99 -14.15
CA ARG A 190 15.25 -1.35 -12.72
C ARG A 190 14.20 -2.44 -12.50
N TYR A 191 13.06 -2.37 -13.18
CA TYR A 191 11.91 -3.23 -12.88
C TYR A 191 11.83 -4.40 -13.87
N PHE A 192 11.78 -4.11 -15.18
CA PHE A 192 11.69 -5.16 -16.20
C PHE A 192 12.99 -5.96 -16.31
N GLY A 193 14.14 -5.29 -16.35
CA GLY A 193 15.46 -5.92 -16.44
C GLY A 193 15.70 -6.96 -15.34
N SER A 194 15.45 -6.61 -14.08
CA SER A 194 15.63 -7.51 -12.94
C SER A 194 14.80 -8.80 -13.05
N VAL A 195 13.54 -8.69 -13.50
CA VAL A 195 12.65 -9.86 -13.69
C VAL A 195 13.10 -10.70 -14.89
N LEU A 196 13.48 -10.05 -15.98
CA LEU A 196 13.97 -10.73 -17.17
C LEU A 196 15.26 -11.52 -16.87
N GLU A 197 16.23 -10.91 -16.19
CA GLU A 197 17.48 -11.55 -15.79
C GLU A 197 17.26 -12.75 -14.87
N TYR A 198 16.31 -12.64 -13.93
CA TYR A 198 15.93 -13.76 -13.08
C TYR A 198 15.51 -14.98 -13.90
N PHE A 199 14.59 -14.80 -14.87
CA PHE A 199 14.14 -15.90 -15.73
C PHE A 199 15.25 -16.43 -16.63
N MET A 200 16.11 -15.55 -17.15
CA MET A 200 17.27 -15.96 -17.95
C MET A 200 18.22 -16.87 -17.16
N ILE A 201 18.50 -16.54 -15.91
CA ILE A 201 19.33 -17.37 -15.01
C ILE A 201 18.67 -18.73 -14.75
N GLN A 202 17.35 -18.77 -14.55
CA GLN A 202 16.63 -20.04 -14.36
C GLN A 202 16.68 -20.91 -15.61
N CYS A 203 16.47 -20.34 -16.80
CA CYS A 203 16.57 -21.07 -18.07
C CYS A 203 17.99 -21.63 -18.29
N LEU A 204 19.03 -20.86 -17.97
CA LEU A 204 20.42 -21.33 -18.05
C LEU A 204 20.71 -22.49 -17.08
N LYS A 205 20.17 -22.42 -15.86
CA LYS A 205 20.30 -23.53 -14.88
C LYS A 205 19.57 -24.79 -15.35
N HIS A 206 18.41 -24.64 -15.97
CA HIS A 206 17.65 -25.75 -16.54
C HIS A 206 18.42 -26.40 -17.70
N LYS A 207 18.85 -25.61 -18.69
CA LYS A 207 19.64 -26.07 -19.83
C LYS A 207 20.99 -26.69 -19.41
N ALA A 208 21.56 -26.29 -18.28
CA ALA A 208 22.75 -26.91 -17.71
C ALA A 208 22.48 -28.31 -17.13
N LYS A 209 21.28 -28.56 -16.58
CA LYS A 209 20.87 -29.85 -16.02
C LYS A 209 20.46 -30.87 -17.09
N GLU A 210 19.90 -30.41 -18.21
CA GLU A 210 19.40 -31.27 -19.29
C GLU A 210 20.48 -31.77 -20.26
N ARG A 211 21.75 -31.37 -20.11
CA ARG A 211 22.82 -31.88 -20.95
C ARG A 211 23.06 -33.37 -20.67
N PRO A 212 22.86 -34.27 -21.65
CA PRO A 212 23.27 -35.66 -21.49
C PRO A 212 24.80 -35.75 -21.41
N GLU A 213 25.31 -36.51 -20.44
CA GLU A 213 26.71 -36.93 -20.33
C GLU A 213 27.12 -37.67 -21.62
N LYS A 214 27.58 -36.97 -22.64
CA LYS A 214 28.29 -37.61 -23.77
C LYS A 214 29.79 -37.56 -23.52
N ARG A 215 30.32 -38.78 -23.39
CA ARG A 215 31.73 -39.22 -23.22
C ARG A 215 32.19 -39.31 -21.76
N ARG A 216 31.80 -40.42 -21.12
CA ARG A 216 32.62 -41.07 -20.09
C ARG A 216 33.94 -41.52 -20.73
N GLY A 217 34.91 -40.62 -20.77
CA GLY A 217 36.33 -40.93 -20.93
C GLY A 217 37.06 -40.26 -19.77
N ASN A 218 37.44 -41.05 -18.77
CA ASN A 218 38.15 -40.68 -17.54
C ASN A 218 37.55 -39.50 -16.75
N LYS A 219 36.78 -39.83 -15.70
CA LYS A 219 36.51 -38.91 -14.58
C LYS A 219 37.84 -38.52 -13.93
N VAL A 220 38.46 -37.47 -14.45
CA VAL A 220 39.25 -36.59 -13.60
C VAL A 220 38.22 -35.91 -12.71
N ASN A 221 38.32 -36.11 -11.39
CA ASN A 221 37.44 -35.50 -10.38
C ASN A 221 37.09 -34.05 -10.74
N GLU A 222 35.91 -33.82 -11.32
CA GLU A 222 35.39 -32.47 -11.52
C GLU A 222 35.10 -31.89 -10.14
N LEU A 223 35.90 -30.91 -9.75
CA LEU A 223 35.65 -30.14 -8.54
C LEU A 223 34.26 -29.48 -8.67
N ARG A 224 33.35 -29.80 -7.74
CA ARG A 224 32.03 -29.18 -7.66
C ARG A 224 32.12 -27.87 -6.86
N PRO A 225 31.42 -26.80 -7.26
CA PRO A 225 31.34 -25.59 -6.44
C PRO A 225 30.59 -25.88 -5.14
N PRO A 226 30.94 -25.19 -4.03
CA PRO A 226 30.20 -25.32 -2.77
C PRO A 226 28.75 -24.84 -2.92
N HIS A 227 27.86 -25.45 -2.15
CA HIS A 227 26.44 -25.13 -2.16
C HIS A 227 26.14 -23.91 -1.29
N LEU A 228 25.55 -22.86 -1.87
CA LEU A 228 25.11 -21.69 -1.13
C LEU A 228 23.70 -21.94 -0.59
N GLU A 229 23.57 -22.04 0.73
CA GLU A 229 22.27 -22.14 1.39
C GLU A 229 21.46 -20.85 1.26
N GLN A 230 20.15 -20.92 1.48
CA GLN A 230 19.30 -19.72 1.51
C GLN A 230 19.59 -18.88 2.77
N PRO A 231 19.42 -17.55 2.71
CA PRO A 231 19.53 -16.71 3.90
C PRO A 231 18.48 -17.08 4.94
N ALA A 232 18.78 -16.80 6.21
CA ALA A 232 17.84 -17.00 7.29
C ALA A 232 16.56 -16.17 7.07
N ARG A 233 15.40 -16.73 7.45
CA ARG A 233 14.14 -15.98 7.39
C ARG A 233 14.21 -14.80 8.35
N LEU A 234 13.72 -13.65 7.89
CA LEU A 234 13.64 -12.46 8.71
C LEU A 234 12.55 -12.66 9.79
N PRO A 235 12.78 -12.18 11.03
CA PRO A 235 11.82 -12.35 12.11
C PRO A 235 10.52 -11.60 11.81
N PRO A 236 9.34 -12.12 12.19
CA PRO A 236 8.08 -11.43 11.97
C PRO A 236 7.91 -10.30 12.99
N ILE A 237 7.34 -9.17 12.55
CA ILE A 237 6.87 -8.10 13.45
C ILE A 237 5.42 -8.40 13.82
N ARG A 238 5.12 -8.41 15.11
CA ARG A 238 3.76 -8.55 15.66
C ARG A 238 3.20 -7.18 15.97
N VAL A 239 2.01 -6.90 15.44
CA VAL A 239 1.29 -5.65 15.68
C VAL A 239 0.17 -5.92 16.68
N GLU A 240 0.02 -5.04 17.65
CA GLU A 240 -1.10 -5.08 18.61
C GLU A 240 -2.44 -4.86 17.89
N GLU A 241 -3.49 -5.49 18.42
CA GLU A 241 -4.85 -5.25 17.94
C GLU A 241 -5.29 -3.82 18.22
N SER A 242 -6.18 -3.31 17.39
CA SER A 242 -6.71 -1.94 17.54
C SER A 242 -7.56 -1.83 18.81
N SER A 243 -7.26 -0.84 19.65
CA SER A 243 -8.10 -0.43 20.78
C SER A 243 -9.17 0.60 20.39
N PHE A 244 -9.27 1.00 19.12
CA PHE A 244 -10.08 2.17 18.72
C PHE A 244 -11.54 2.08 19.16
N SER A 245 -12.16 0.92 18.95
CA SER A 245 -13.56 0.73 19.34
C SER A 245 -13.73 0.84 20.86
N GLN A 246 -12.81 0.25 21.63
CA GLN A 246 -12.82 0.29 23.09
C GLN A 246 -12.58 1.70 23.63
N ASP A 247 -11.66 2.44 23.04
CA ASP A 247 -11.32 3.81 23.44
C ASP A 247 -12.48 4.77 23.18
N MET A 248 -13.17 4.61 22.05
CA MET A 248 -14.37 5.40 21.75
C MET A 248 -15.55 5.00 22.64
N GLN A 249 -15.69 3.73 22.99
CA GLN A 249 -16.66 3.30 24.00
C GLN A 249 -16.35 3.95 25.36
N TRP A 250 -15.08 3.94 25.79
CA TRP A 250 -14.64 4.61 27.01
C TRP A 250 -14.96 6.11 26.99
N LEU A 251 -14.77 6.78 25.85
CA LEU A 251 -15.09 8.20 25.70
C LEU A 251 -16.57 8.48 25.96
N LEU A 252 -17.48 7.64 25.46
CA LEU A 252 -18.93 7.79 25.70
C LEU A 252 -19.30 7.48 27.16
N GLU A 253 -18.73 6.42 27.74
CA GLU A 253 -19.07 5.96 29.09
C GLU A 253 -18.50 6.84 30.20
N ARG A 254 -17.26 7.32 30.04
CA ARG A 254 -16.46 7.92 31.12
C ARG A 254 -15.92 9.29 30.76
N GLY A 255 -15.92 9.68 29.49
CA GLY A 255 -15.43 10.96 29.01
C GLY A 255 -16.37 12.15 29.18
N VAL A 256 -17.40 12.06 30.03
CA VAL A 256 -18.46 13.07 30.20
C VAL A 256 -17.91 14.47 30.51
N GLN A 257 -16.74 14.57 31.14
CA GLN A 257 -16.08 15.85 31.41
C GLN A 257 -15.68 16.66 30.17
N PHE A 258 -15.59 16.00 29.01
CA PHE A 258 -15.32 16.61 27.70
C PHE A 258 -16.59 16.73 26.84
N ALA A 259 -17.76 16.31 27.34
CA ALA A 259 -19.00 16.36 26.59
C ALA A 259 -19.51 17.81 26.42
N ASP A 260 -19.87 18.15 25.20
CA ASP A 260 -20.39 19.45 24.77
C ASP A 260 -21.81 19.36 24.19
N VAL A 261 -22.43 18.17 24.25
CA VAL A 261 -23.84 17.92 23.91
C VAL A 261 -24.54 17.21 25.06
N ALA A 262 -25.71 17.71 25.46
CA ALA A 262 -26.61 17.06 26.42
C ALA A 262 -27.97 16.77 25.76
N PHE A 263 -28.50 15.57 25.98
CA PHE A 263 -29.79 15.12 25.45
C PHE A 263 -30.87 15.13 26.53
N TYR A 264 -32.05 15.63 26.19
CA TYR A 264 -33.22 15.70 27.06
C TYR A 264 -34.44 15.08 26.38
N ALA A 265 -35.29 14.39 27.14
CA ALA A 265 -36.57 13.88 26.65
C ALA A 265 -37.57 15.01 26.42
N GLY A 266 -38.20 15.06 25.24
CA GLY A 266 -39.09 16.18 24.87
C GLY A 266 -40.34 16.34 25.74
N GLU A 267 -40.93 15.24 26.22
CA GLU A 267 -42.16 15.30 27.02
C GLU A 267 -41.91 15.57 28.50
N SER A 268 -40.81 15.04 29.06
CA SER A 268 -40.53 15.10 30.50
C SER A 268 -39.44 16.09 30.88
N GLY A 269 -38.66 16.59 29.91
CA GLY A 269 -37.45 17.37 30.18
C GLY A 269 -36.34 16.59 30.89
N LYS A 270 -36.50 15.28 31.08
CA LYS A 270 -35.54 14.42 31.78
C LYS A 270 -34.24 14.34 30.97
N GLU A 271 -33.10 14.50 31.64
CA GLU A 271 -31.79 14.26 31.04
C GLU A 271 -31.64 12.78 30.66
N LEU A 272 -31.25 12.54 29.40
CA LEU A 272 -31.10 11.21 28.81
C LEU A 272 -29.62 10.79 28.71
N GLY A 273 -28.70 11.73 28.56
CA GLY A 273 -27.28 11.44 28.45
C GLY A 273 -26.46 12.56 27.80
N TRP A 274 -25.16 12.31 27.69
CA TRP A 274 -24.15 13.28 27.23
C TRP A 274 -23.39 12.71 26.03
N ALA A 275 -22.89 13.60 25.17
CA ALA A 275 -22.09 13.22 24.01
C ALA A 275 -21.17 14.36 23.54
N HIS A 276 -20.38 14.06 22.52
CA HIS A 276 -19.39 14.95 21.92
C HIS A 276 -19.85 15.34 20.51
N ALA A 277 -20.09 16.63 20.27
CA ALA A 277 -20.54 17.21 19.02
C ALA A 277 -19.60 16.82 17.87
N ALA A 278 -18.29 16.85 18.12
CA ALA A 278 -17.27 16.44 17.16
C ALA A 278 -17.54 15.02 16.63
N VAL A 279 -17.69 14.03 17.53
CA VAL A 279 -17.96 12.63 17.17
C VAL A 279 -19.31 12.51 16.44
N LEU A 280 -20.37 13.11 16.99
CA LEU A 280 -21.71 13.07 16.39
C LEU A 280 -21.72 13.65 14.95
N CYS A 281 -21.08 14.80 14.75
CA CYS A 281 -20.99 15.46 13.45
C CYS A 281 -20.06 14.74 12.46
N ALA A 282 -19.11 13.95 12.94
CA ALA A 282 -18.24 13.14 12.10
C ALA A 282 -19.00 11.96 11.49
N VAL A 283 -19.87 11.32 12.28
CA VAL A 283 -20.61 10.12 11.88
C VAL A 283 -21.93 10.47 11.17
N SER A 284 -22.61 11.53 11.60
CA SER A 284 -23.98 11.84 11.18
C SER A 284 -24.08 13.23 10.53
N PRO A 285 -24.50 13.31 9.26
CA PRO A 285 -24.80 14.58 8.62
C PRO A 285 -26.01 15.27 9.25
N TYR A 286 -26.92 14.51 9.85
CA TYR A 286 -28.06 15.05 10.59
C TYR A 286 -27.61 15.85 11.81
N PHE A 287 -26.74 15.28 12.66
CA PHE A 287 -26.18 16.01 13.80
C PHE A 287 -25.33 17.20 13.36
N ARG A 288 -24.59 17.07 12.25
CA ARG A 288 -23.85 18.20 11.66
C ARG A 288 -24.78 19.34 11.26
N GLN A 289 -25.89 19.06 10.60
CA GLN A 289 -26.89 20.07 10.23
C GLN A 289 -27.54 20.71 11.47
N LEU A 290 -27.88 19.88 12.46
CA LEU A 290 -28.58 20.31 13.66
C LEU A 290 -27.72 21.22 14.57
N LEU A 291 -26.44 20.85 14.76
CA LEU A 291 -25.55 21.54 15.70
C LEU A 291 -24.86 22.77 15.10
N LEU A 292 -24.62 22.82 13.78
CA LEU A 292 -23.94 23.96 13.14
C LEU A 292 -24.89 25.04 12.61
N GLY A 293 -26.16 24.71 12.39
CA GLY A 293 -27.16 25.65 11.89
C GLY A 293 -26.94 26.15 10.43
N PRO A 294 -27.80 27.03 9.91
CA PRO A 294 -27.83 27.39 8.48
C PRO A 294 -26.69 28.31 7.98
N LYS A 295 -25.89 28.92 8.87
CA LYS A 295 -25.05 30.09 8.56
C LYS A 295 -23.62 29.81 8.08
N THR A 296 -23.16 28.56 8.04
CA THR A 296 -21.80 28.19 7.58
C THR A 296 -21.75 27.55 6.19
N ARG A 297 -22.75 27.82 5.34
CA ARG A 297 -22.78 27.41 3.92
C ARG A 297 -21.81 28.23 3.06
N GLU A 298 -20.51 28.05 3.21
CA GLU A 298 -19.55 28.44 2.15
C GLU A 298 -19.03 27.18 1.41
N ARG A 299 -19.13 27.24 0.08
CA ARG A 299 -19.17 26.19 -0.97
C ARG A 299 -17.79 25.51 -1.27
N PRO A 300 -17.69 24.42 -2.09
CA PRO A 300 -18.10 24.36 -3.51
C PRO A 300 -19.43 23.66 -3.81
N GLN A 301 -20.10 24.11 -4.87
CA GLN A 301 -21.41 23.66 -5.36
C GLN A 301 -21.36 22.27 -6.01
N SER A 302 -22.22 21.37 -5.56
CA SER A 302 -23.03 20.57 -6.48
C SER A 302 -24.51 20.76 -6.12
N ARG A 303 -25.29 21.09 -7.14
CA ARG A 303 -26.64 21.62 -7.02
C ARG A 303 -27.63 20.46 -6.90
N CYS A 304 -27.81 19.92 -5.70
CA CYS A 304 -28.98 19.09 -5.40
C CYS A 304 -30.08 19.96 -4.81
N VAL A 305 -31.10 20.22 -5.62
CA VAL A 305 -32.36 20.85 -5.20
C VAL A 305 -33.14 19.82 -4.40
N CYS A 306 -33.01 19.86 -3.07
CA CYS A 306 -33.96 19.20 -2.20
C CYS A 306 -35.13 20.17 -1.98
N ARG A 307 -36.26 19.91 -2.67
CA ARG A 307 -37.55 20.55 -2.38
C ARG A 307 -37.88 20.32 -0.90
N GLU A 308 -38.15 21.41 -0.18
CA GLU A 308 -38.85 21.39 1.10
C GLU A 308 -40.16 20.63 0.91
N ARG A 309 -40.23 19.43 1.49
CA ARG A 309 -41.45 18.64 1.59
C ARG A 309 -41.69 18.51 3.08
N ASP A 310 -42.78 19.11 3.57
CA ASP A 310 -43.28 18.94 4.93
C ASP A 310 -43.35 17.43 5.25
N GLY A 311 -42.51 16.98 6.19
CA GLY A 311 -42.36 15.56 6.57
C GLY A 311 -40.94 14.97 6.52
N GLY A 312 -39.89 15.78 6.36
CA GLY A 312 -38.49 15.32 6.44
C GLY A 312 -37.99 15.00 7.87
N PRO A 313 -36.76 14.44 8.04
CA PRO A 313 -36.17 13.98 9.31
C PRO A 313 -35.99 15.06 10.42
N HIS A 314 -36.49 16.27 10.21
CA HIS A 314 -36.51 17.39 11.16
C HIS A 314 -37.40 17.19 12.41
N SER A 315 -37.94 15.98 12.64
CA SER A 315 -38.81 15.68 13.78
C SER A 315 -38.21 14.79 14.86
N LEU A 316 -37.02 14.20 14.67
CA LEU A 316 -36.44 13.29 15.69
C LEU A 316 -35.83 14.06 16.86
N LEU A 317 -35.06 15.10 16.56
CA LEU A 317 -34.40 15.96 17.54
C LEU A 317 -34.61 17.44 17.19
N SER A 318 -34.59 18.31 18.18
CA SER A 318 -34.49 19.76 17.98
C SER A 318 -33.48 20.40 18.93
N THR A 319 -32.98 21.58 18.58
CA THR A 319 -32.28 22.44 19.53
C THR A 319 -33.25 22.89 20.63
N TRP A 320 -32.74 23.08 21.84
CA TRP A 320 -33.53 23.64 22.92
C TRP A 320 -33.81 25.13 22.67
N ASP A 321 -35.04 25.45 22.31
CA ASP A 321 -35.52 26.83 22.12
C ASP A 321 -36.29 27.26 23.38
N GLY A 322 -35.64 27.88 24.36
CA GLY A 322 -36.40 28.53 25.44
C GLY A 322 -35.66 28.81 26.74
N GLY A 323 -35.66 30.10 27.10
CA GLY A 323 -35.74 30.60 28.47
C GLY A 323 -34.43 30.67 29.25
N ILE A 324 -34.07 31.88 29.66
CA ILE A 324 -33.06 32.17 30.69
C ILE A 324 -33.30 31.24 31.89
N ILE A 325 -32.40 30.28 32.09
CA ILE A 325 -32.03 29.80 33.41
C ILE A 325 -30.53 30.11 33.50
N ASP A 326 -30.27 31.33 33.93
CA ASP A 326 -28.98 31.72 34.50
C ASP A 326 -28.63 30.72 35.62
N ASP A 327 -27.35 30.36 35.66
CA ASP A 327 -26.65 29.80 36.82
C ASP A 327 -27.30 28.61 37.55
N MET A 328 -27.10 27.41 37.00
CA MET A 328 -26.78 26.27 37.86
C MET A 328 -25.26 26.22 38.04
N PRO A 329 -24.72 26.43 39.25
CA PRO A 329 -23.28 26.42 39.47
C PRO A 329 -22.76 25.01 39.20
N ARG A 330 -21.97 24.86 38.13
CA ARG A 330 -21.18 23.66 37.92
C ARG A 330 -20.04 23.68 38.92
N SER A 331 -19.89 22.60 39.68
CA SER A 331 -18.70 22.34 40.48
C SER A 331 -17.44 22.57 39.63
N GLU A 332 -16.49 23.29 40.22
CA GLU A 332 -15.30 23.87 39.60
C GLU A 332 -14.56 22.92 38.62
N GLY A 333 -14.32 23.36 37.38
CA GLY A 333 -13.31 22.72 36.51
C GLY A 333 -13.52 22.70 34.99
N HIS A 334 -14.67 23.11 34.43
CA HIS A 334 -14.94 22.92 32.99
C HIS A 334 -14.51 24.10 32.11
N LEU A 335 -13.88 23.80 30.96
CA LEU A 335 -13.46 24.77 29.96
C LEU A 335 -14.65 25.37 29.19
N THR A 336 -14.45 26.59 28.74
CA THR A 336 -15.39 27.53 28.13
C THR A 336 -15.89 27.09 26.73
N GLY A 337 -16.63 26.00 26.65
CA GLY A 337 -17.37 25.57 25.45
C GLY A 337 -18.88 25.78 25.62
N ARG A 338 -19.58 26.21 24.55
CA ARG A 338 -21.04 26.36 24.55
C ARG A 338 -21.69 24.98 24.56
N LEU A 339 -22.22 24.53 25.71
CA LEU A 339 -23.00 23.30 25.81
C LEU A 339 -24.23 23.37 24.88
N SER A 340 -24.32 22.43 23.94
CA SER A 340 -25.48 22.27 23.06
C SER A 340 -26.51 21.36 23.73
N ARG A 341 -27.75 21.84 23.86
CA ARG A 341 -28.85 21.04 24.42
C ARG A 341 -29.77 20.58 23.30
N LEU A 342 -29.93 19.27 23.18
CA LEU A 342 -30.77 18.63 22.18
C LEU A 342 -31.97 17.96 22.85
N VAL A 343 -33.15 18.23 22.31
CA VAL A 343 -34.40 17.60 22.75
C VAL A 343 -34.70 16.42 21.84
N VAL A 344 -34.75 15.22 22.40
CA VAL A 344 -35.17 13.99 21.71
C VAL A 344 -36.70 13.93 21.75
N LYS A 345 -37.32 14.03 20.58
CA LYS A 345 -38.79 14.02 20.43
C LYS A 345 -39.35 12.63 20.17
N ASP A 346 -38.54 11.73 19.60
CA ASP A 346 -38.98 10.38 19.29
C ASP A 346 -38.96 9.46 20.52
N PRO A 347 -40.09 8.85 20.93
CA PRO A 347 -40.15 8.03 22.13
C PRO A 347 -39.26 6.78 22.08
N LEU A 348 -39.13 6.15 20.91
CA LEU A 348 -38.28 4.96 20.74
C LEU A 348 -36.80 5.34 20.87
N LEU A 349 -36.38 6.43 20.24
CA LEU A 349 -35.03 6.96 20.38
C LEU A 349 -34.74 7.42 21.81
N CYS A 350 -35.71 8.02 22.52
CA CYS A 350 -35.55 8.35 23.95
C CYS A 350 -35.20 7.12 24.79
N MET A 351 -35.92 6.01 24.56
CA MET A 351 -35.69 4.75 25.28
C MET A 351 -34.35 4.10 24.90
N CYS A 352 -33.93 4.24 23.65
CA CYS A 352 -32.77 3.55 23.08
C CYS A 352 -31.60 4.49 22.73
N LEU A 353 -31.52 5.66 23.38
CA LEU A 353 -30.52 6.68 23.04
C LEU A 353 -29.10 6.15 23.30
N TRP A 354 -28.91 5.44 24.41
CA TRP A 354 -27.63 4.86 24.79
C TRP A 354 -27.09 3.90 23.73
N GLU A 355 -27.90 2.94 23.30
CA GLU A 355 -27.54 1.94 22.29
C GLU A 355 -27.23 2.63 20.95
N THR A 356 -28.01 3.65 20.60
CA THR A 356 -27.81 4.45 19.40
C THR A 356 -26.50 5.23 19.44
N LEU A 357 -26.18 5.87 20.57
CA LEU A 357 -24.92 6.59 20.76
C LEU A 357 -23.73 5.61 20.74
N MET A 358 -23.84 4.46 21.41
CA MET A 358 -22.78 3.46 21.39
C MET A 358 -22.48 2.98 19.97
N PHE A 359 -23.52 2.70 19.19
CA PHE A 359 -23.38 2.35 17.77
C PHE A 359 -22.67 3.45 16.97
N ILE A 360 -23.02 4.72 17.20
CA ILE A 360 -22.35 5.87 16.57
C ILE A 360 -20.87 5.93 16.93
N TYR A 361 -20.51 5.78 18.21
CA TYR A 361 -19.12 5.88 18.69
C TYR A 361 -18.25 4.72 18.22
N ARG A 362 -18.83 3.53 18.04
CA ARG A 362 -18.15 2.39 17.43
C ARG A 362 -17.97 2.52 15.91
N GLY A 363 -18.48 3.61 15.32
CA GLY A 363 -18.28 3.94 13.90
C GLY A 363 -19.46 3.59 12.99
N ALA A 364 -20.62 3.24 13.55
CA ALA A 364 -21.88 2.99 12.83
C ALA A 364 -21.80 1.90 11.73
N TRP A 365 -21.13 0.78 12.03
CA TRP A 365 -20.95 -0.34 11.09
C TRP A 365 -21.54 -1.68 11.60
N GLU A 366 -21.59 -1.90 12.92
CA GLU A 366 -22.15 -3.11 13.55
C GLU A 366 -23.69 -3.09 13.63
N TRP A 367 -24.39 -3.05 12.48
CA TRP A 367 -25.86 -2.96 12.45
C TRP A 367 -26.57 -4.14 13.10
N GLU A 368 -25.99 -5.35 13.00
CA GLU A 368 -26.53 -6.57 13.62
C GLU A 368 -26.49 -6.47 15.15
N HIS A 369 -25.34 -6.10 15.73
CA HIS A 369 -25.21 -5.89 17.17
C HIS A 369 -26.13 -4.78 17.69
N LEU A 370 -26.32 -3.70 16.93
CA LEU A 370 -27.31 -2.67 17.28
C LEU A 370 -28.72 -3.28 17.31
N GLN A 371 -29.10 -4.04 16.27
CA GLN A 371 -30.42 -4.64 16.21
C GLN A 371 -30.67 -5.58 17.39
N GLU A 372 -29.71 -6.44 17.73
CA GLU A 372 -29.80 -7.33 18.89
C GLU A 372 -30.00 -6.57 20.21
N ALA A 373 -29.22 -5.50 20.43
CA ALA A 373 -29.37 -4.66 21.62
C ALA A 373 -30.75 -3.96 21.69
N LEU A 374 -31.28 -3.54 20.55
CA LEU A 374 -32.63 -2.96 20.47
C LEU A 374 -33.73 -4.01 20.70
N GLU A 375 -33.56 -5.24 20.19
CA GLU A 375 -34.49 -6.35 20.40
C GLU A 375 -34.58 -6.74 21.88
N GLU A 376 -33.44 -6.83 22.56
CA GLU A 376 -33.37 -7.12 23.99
C GLU A 376 -34.10 -6.04 24.81
N LYS A 377 -33.93 -4.77 24.44
CA LYS A 377 -34.47 -3.63 25.19
C LYS A 377 -35.94 -3.36 24.92
N LEU A 378 -36.37 -3.42 23.66
CA LEU A 378 -37.75 -3.06 23.26
C LEU A 378 -38.72 -4.25 23.31
N LYS A 379 -38.22 -5.49 23.15
CA LYS A 379 -39.04 -6.72 23.11
C LYS A 379 -40.23 -6.63 22.13
N ASN A 380 -40.12 -5.79 21.11
CA ASN A 380 -41.16 -5.54 20.11
C ASN A 380 -40.51 -5.36 18.74
N SER A 381 -40.68 -6.36 17.88
CA SER A 381 -40.04 -6.41 16.55
C SER A 381 -40.43 -5.23 15.64
N LEU A 382 -41.68 -4.76 15.70
CA LEU A 382 -42.13 -3.62 14.89
C LEU A 382 -41.45 -2.32 15.35
N ALA A 383 -41.33 -2.12 16.67
CA ALA A 383 -40.67 -0.95 17.24
C ALA A 383 -39.16 -0.94 16.89
N VAL A 384 -38.50 -2.09 16.95
CA VAL A 384 -37.10 -2.25 16.53
C VAL A 384 -36.94 -1.87 15.06
N ALA A 385 -37.77 -2.41 14.17
CA ALA A 385 -37.70 -2.11 12.75
C ALA A 385 -37.89 -0.60 12.45
N GLN A 386 -38.86 0.04 13.12
CA GLN A 386 -39.11 1.48 13.01
C GLN A 386 -37.92 2.32 13.49
N LEU A 387 -37.31 1.95 14.62
CA LEU A 387 -36.16 2.67 15.17
C LEU A 387 -34.92 2.49 14.28
N MET A 388 -34.66 1.28 13.78
CA MET A 388 -33.57 1.01 12.85
C MET A 388 -33.65 1.88 11.59
N ASP A 389 -34.85 2.06 11.02
CA ASP A 389 -35.04 2.94 9.87
C ASP A 389 -34.80 4.42 10.18
N ARG A 390 -35.17 4.86 11.38
CA ARG A 390 -34.86 6.22 11.86
C ARG A 390 -33.36 6.41 12.06
N ILE A 391 -32.65 5.44 12.63
CA ILE A 391 -31.20 5.49 12.83
C ILE A 391 -30.44 5.51 11.49
N ARG A 392 -30.90 4.73 10.50
CA ARG A 392 -30.37 4.78 9.11
C ARG A 392 -30.49 6.16 8.49
N SER A 393 -31.68 6.78 8.62
CA SER A 393 -31.92 8.15 8.18
C SER A 393 -31.03 9.16 8.91
N LEU A 394 -30.87 9.00 10.23
CA LEU A 394 -30.00 9.85 11.07
C LEU A 394 -28.53 9.79 10.64
N ILE A 395 -28.02 8.63 10.24
CA ILE A 395 -26.64 8.47 9.76
C ILE A 395 -26.49 8.88 8.28
N GLY A 396 -27.60 9.02 7.54
CA GLY A 396 -27.60 9.37 6.13
C GLY A 396 -27.32 8.18 5.20
N ARG A 397 -27.65 6.95 5.62
CA ARG A 397 -27.64 5.76 4.74
C ARG A 397 -29.08 5.48 4.29
N ASP A 398 -29.39 5.77 3.03
CA ASP A 398 -30.72 5.50 2.46
C ASP A 398 -30.87 4.01 2.10
N ARG A 399 -32.11 3.46 2.18
CA ARG A 399 -32.43 2.09 1.73
C ARG A 399 -32.45 2.05 0.20
N GLY A 400 -31.29 2.19 -0.43
CA GLY A 400 -31.13 2.19 -1.87
C GLY A 400 -30.13 1.13 -2.33
N LEU A 401 -30.66 0.10 -2.97
CA LEU A 401 -29.99 -1.03 -3.65
C LEU A 401 -29.72 -2.25 -2.77
N ARG A 402 -30.31 -3.38 -3.19
CA ARG A 402 -30.26 -4.72 -2.59
C ARG A 402 -28.88 -5.03 -2.02
N ASP A 403 -28.88 -5.50 -0.78
CA ASP A 403 -27.76 -6.14 -0.10
C ASP A 403 -27.26 -7.34 -0.92
N THR A 404 -26.36 -7.06 -1.87
CA THR A 404 -25.22 -7.94 -2.06
C THR A 404 -24.23 -7.53 -0.97
N PRO A 405 -23.58 -8.47 -0.26
CA PRO A 405 -22.51 -8.15 0.68
C PRO A 405 -21.34 -7.60 -0.13
N SER A 406 -21.44 -6.33 -0.50
CA SER A 406 -20.40 -5.59 -1.17
C SER A 406 -19.26 -5.48 -0.17
N VAL A 407 -18.07 -5.89 -0.61
CA VAL A 407 -16.79 -5.75 0.09
C VAL A 407 -16.55 -4.31 0.61
N ARG A 408 -17.30 -3.31 0.12
CA ARG A 408 -17.29 -1.93 0.65
C ARG A 408 -17.88 -1.77 2.06
N ALA A 409 -18.86 -2.59 2.46
CA ALA A 409 -19.40 -2.53 3.82
C ALA A 409 -18.39 -3.05 4.86
N ALA A 410 -17.48 -3.94 4.46
CA ALA A 410 -16.39 -4.47 5.28
C ALA A 410 -15.14 -3.56 5.34
N GLN A 411 -15.13 -2.42 4.62
CA GLN A 411 -13.97 -1.50 4.56
C GLN A 411 -14.11 -0.23 5.40
N LEU A 412 -15.27 0.02 6.02
CA LEU A 412 -15.44 1.11 6.98
C LEU A 412 -14.99 0.65 8.37
N GLY A 413 -13.68 0.49 8.53
CA GLY A 413 -13.04 0.48 9.84
C GLY A 413 -13.09 1.86 10.52
N PRO A 414 -12.25 2.13 11.52
CA PRO A 414 -12.24 3.33 12.38
C PRO A 414 -11.86 4.66 11.68
N GLN A 415 -12.27 4.87 10.44
CA GLN A 415 -12.09 6.11 9.67
C GLN A 415 -13.22 7.12 9.93
N THR A 416 -14.13 6.85 10.87
CA THR A 416 -15.30 7.70 11.12
C THR A 416 -14.92 9.12 11.54
N LEU A 417 -13.77 9.29 12.20
CA LEU A 417 -13.28 10.60 12.66
C LEU A 417 -12.30 11.27 11.69
N VAL A 418 -12.04 10.71 10.51
CA VAL A 418 -11.09 11.29 9.53
C VAL A 418 -11.45 12.73 9.15
N ASN A 419 -12.74 13.05 9.10
CA ASN A 419 -13.21 14.40 8.76
C ASN A 419 -12.97 15.43 9.89
N LEU A 420 -12.63 14.99 11.10
CA LEU A 420 -12.25 15.85 12.22
C LEU A 420 -10.74 16.07 12.31
N PHE A 421 -9.95 15.22 11.65
CA PHE A 421 -8.51 15.32 11.69
C PHE A 421 -8.06 16.69 11.17
N ASN A 422 -7.27 17.39 11.98
CA ASN A 422 -6.75 18.73 11.70
C ASN A 422 -7.85 19.75 11.30
N SER A 423 -9.08 19.54 11.79
CA SER A 423 -10.23 20.41 11.52
C SER A 423 -10.41 21.43 12.64
N PRO A 424 -10.64 22.72 12.34
CA PRO A 424 -10.96 23.72 13.36
C PRO A 424 -12.36 23.53 13.97
N LEU A 425 -13.23 22.76 13.31
CA LEU A 425 -14.62 22.54 13.71
C LEU A 425 -14.69 21.80 15.04
N TYR A 426 -15.23 22.43 16.09
CA TYR A 426 -15.26 21.92 17.48
C TYR A 426 -13.88 21.71 18.13
N SER A 427 -12.81 22.21 17.53
CA SER A 427 -11.47 22.13 18.13
C SER A 427 -11.38 22.95 19.42
N ASP A 428 -11.03 22.29 20.51
CA ASP A 428 -10.87 22.83 21.86
C ASP A 428 -9.40 22.87 22.31
N VAL A 429 -8.49 22.40 21.46
CA VAL A 429 -7.04 22.54 21.62
C VAL A 429 -6.36 22.78 20.28
N ILE A 430 -5.27 23.55 20.30
CA ILE A 430 -4.43 23.87 19.16
C ILE A 430 -2.98 23.57 19.55
N PHE A 431 -2.31 22.72 18.78
CA PHE A 431 -0.89 22.46 18.96
C PHE A 431 -0.04 23.41 18.11
N MET A 432 0.98 24.00 18.73
CA MET A 432 1.98 24.81 18.05
C MET A 432 3.25 23.97 17.86
N VAL A 433 3.55 23.57 16.63
CA VAL A 433 4.67 22.67 16.31
C VAL A 433 5.54 23.29 15.23
N GLN A 434 6.74 23.75 15.58
CA GLN A 434 7.66 24.42 14.65
C GLN A 434 7.02 25.57 13.83
N GLY A 435 6.08 26.32 14.44
CA GLY A 435 5.34 27.41 13.79
C GLY A 435 4.07 26.97 13.06
N SER A 436 3.83 25.68 12.88
CA SER A 436 2.56 25.14 12.38
C SER A 436 1.47 25.16 13.45
N VAL A 437 0.24 25.42 13.01
CA VAL A 437 -0.97 25.47 13.84
C VAL A 437 -1.80 24.22 13.55
N LEU A 438 -1.93 23.32 14.52
CA LEU A 438 -2.61 22.04 14.35
C LEU A 438 -3.82 21.94 15.31
N PRO A 439 -5.05 22.27 14.87
CA PRO A 439 -6.25 22.10 15.68
C PRO A 439 -6.56 20.61 15.96
N ALA A 440 -7.03 20.33 17.17
CA ALA A 440 -7.42 18.99 17.60
C ALA A 440 -8.53 19.04 18.68
N HIS A 441 -8.97 17.86 19.12
CA HIS A 441 -10.11 17.66 20.01
C HIS A 441 -9.68 16.86 21.24
N ARG A 442 -9.65 17.47 22.42
CA ARG A 442 -9.23 16.83 23.67
C ARG A 442 -9.96 15.53 23.91
N ALA A 443 -11.27 15.49 23.65
CA ALA A 443 -12.10 14.28 23.74
C ALA A 443 -11.50 13.07 22.99
N VAL A 444 -11.01 13.26 21.77
CA VAL A 444 -10.38 12.17 20.99
C VAL A 444 -8.99 11.86 21.55
N LEU A 445 -8.20 12.88 21.86
CA LEU A 445 -6.81 12.71 22.30
C LEU A 445 -6.70 11.96 23.62
N VAL A 446 -7.52 12.30 24.60
CA VAL A 446 -7.52 11.67 25.93
C VAL A 446 -8.06 10.25 25.89
N ALA A 447 -8.95 9.92 24.95
CA ALA A 447 -9.43 8.56 24.76
C ALA A 447 -8.38 7.67 24.12
N ARG A 448 -7.53 8.23 23.23
CA ARG A 448 -6.64 7.49 22.34
C ARG A 448 -5.17 7.51 22.77
N CYS A 449 -4.82 8.28 23.80
CA CYS A 449 -3.45 8.42 24.27
C CYS A 449 -3.41 8.79 25.77
N ASP A 450 -2.90 7.86 26.59
CA ASP A 450 -2.78 8.04 28.04
C ASP A 450 -1.89 9.23 28.43
N VAL A 451 -0.83 9.49 27.68
CA VAL A 451 0.04 10.66 27.90
C VAL A 451 -0.73 11.96 27.69
N MET A 452 -1.60 12.02 26.68
CA MET A 452 -2.47 13.18 26.46
C MET A 452 -3.61 13.24 27.48
N ALA A 453 -4.14 12.10 27.95
CA ALA A 453 -5.09 12.06 29.06
C ALA A 453 -4.48 12.65 30.34
N ALA A 454 -3.23 12.32 30.64
CA ALA A 454 -2.48 12.91 31.74
C ALA A 454 -2.24 14.42 31.51
N MET A 455 -1.80 14.82 30.31
CA MET A 455 -1.54 16.22 29.94
C MET A 455 -2.78 17.11 30.11
N PHE A 456 -3.97 16.62 29.75
CA PHE A 456 -5.21 17.38 29.81
C PHE A 456 -6.02 17.18 31.10
N SER A 457 -5.47 16.49 32.09
CA SER A 457 -6.11 16.29 33.40
C SER A 457 -5.43 17.05 34.54
N GLY A 458 -6.09 17.14 35.68
CA GLY A 458 -5.50 17.68 36.91
C GLY A 458 -5.10 19.16 36.84
N LYS A 459 -3.88 19.46 37.29
CA LYS A 459 -3.36 20.83 37.49
C LYS A 459 -2.29 21.24 36.47
N TYR A 460 -2.11 20.50 35.38
CA TYR A 460 -1.17 20.85 34.32
C TYR A 460 -1.61 22.13 33.59
N ALA A 461 -0.65 22.91 33.08
CA ALA A 461 -0.95 24.18 32.42
C ALA A 461 -1.73 23.96 31.12
N GLU A 462 -1.42 22.86 30.43
CA GLU A 462 -2.03 22.36 29.21
C GLU A 462 -3.52 22.05 29.41
N ALA A 463 -3.90 21.56 30.59
CA ALA A 463 -5.30 21.34 30.92
C ALA A 463 -6.13 22.63 30.87
N ARG A 464 -5.53 23.81 31.10
CA ARG A 464 -6.22 25.11 31.07
C ARG A 464 -5.93 25.95 29.82
N SER A 465 -4.93 25.56 29.04
CA SER A 465 -4.53 26.30 27.83
C SER A 465 -5.17 25.74 26.57
N ARG A 466 -5.75 26.62 25.74
CA ARG A 466 -6.20 26.24 24.39
C ARG A 466 -5.02 26.01 23.44
N VAL A 467 -3.87 26.65 23.69
CA VAL A 467 -2.68 26.56 22.83
C VAL A 467 -1.60 25.79 23.56
N VAL A 468 -1.16 24.67 22.99
CA VAL A 468 -0.16 23.77 23.59
C VAL A 468 1.08 23.70 22.69
N PRO A 469 2.24 24.20 23.14
CA PRO A 469 3.47 24.08 22.36
C PRO A 469 4.00 22.65 22.41
N ILE A 470 4.40 22.11 21.25
CA ILE A 470 5.09 20.81 21.15
C ILE A 470 6.53 21.05 20.73
N HIS A 471 7.45 20.45 21.49
CA HIS A 471 8.89 20.55 21.27
C HIS A 471 9.49 19.18 20.92
N GLY A 472 10.64 19.17 20.25
CA GLY A 472 11.39 17.94 19.94
C GLY A 472 10.82 17.08 18.79
N VAL A 473 9.67 17.46 18.21
CA VAL A 473 9.02 16.73 17.10
C VAL A 473 8.79 17.68 15.93
N SER A 474 8.93 17.20 14.69
CA SER A 474 8.60 18.00 13.51
C SER A 474 7.09 18.08 13.28
N SER A 475 6.64 19.16 12.63
CA SER A 475 5.21 19.35 12.28
C SER A 475 4.64 18.13 11.56
N ASP A 476 5.34 17.62 10.54
CA ASP A 476 4.89 16.45 9.75
C ASP A 476 4.79 15.18 10.59
N THR A 477 5.75 14.98 11.51
CA THR A 477 5.77 13.79 12.38
C THR A 477 4.61 13.84 13.36
N PHE A 478 4.38 14.99 14.00
CA PHE A 478 3.29 15.16 14.94
C PHE A 478 1.93 15.11 14.24
N LEU A 479 1.83 15.61 13.01
CA LEU A 479 0.63 15.52 12.19
C LEU A 479 0.28 14.07 11.85
N SER A 480 1.26 13.24 11.45
CA SER A 480 1.05 11.79 11.24
C SER A 480 0.70 11.05 12.53
N PHE A 481 1.28 11.45 13.67
CA PHE A 481 0.91 10.92 14.98
C PHE A 481 -0.55 11.26 15.34
N LEU A 482 -0.95 12.52 15.13
CA LEU A 482 -2.33 12.94 15.33
C LEU A 482 -3.28 12.18 14.39
N GLU A 483 -2.95 12.04 13.11
CA GLU A 483 -3.76 11.29 12.14
C GLU A 483 -4.07 9.87 12.63
N TYR A 484 -3.08 9.19 13.21
CA TYR A 484 -3.25 7.87 13.80
C TYR A 484 -4.29 7.86 14.93
N LEU A 485 -4.29 8.88 15.81
CA LEU A 485 -5.26 8.93 16.91
C LEU A 485 -6.70 8.99 16.40
N TYR A 486 -6.94 9.64 15.25
CA TYR A 486 -8.27 9.77 14.63
C TYR A 486 -8.67 8.62 13.71
N THR A 487 -7.70 7.91 13.11
CA THR A 487 -7.97 6.95 12.02
C THR A 487 -7.49 5.53 12.31
N ASP A 488 -6.74 5.35 13.40
CA ASP A 488 -6.03 4.12 13.78
C ASP A 488 -5.10 3.55 12.69
N SER A 489 -4.75 4.39 11.72
CA SER A 489 -3.95 4.07 10.54
C SER A 489 -2.78 5.03 10.42
N CYS A 490 -1.67 4.55 9.86
CA CYS A 490 -0.50 5.38 9.60
C CYS A 490 0.19 4.91 8.32
N CYS A 491 0.46 5.85 7.40
CA CYS A 491 1.11 5.58 6.13
C CYS A 491 2.33 6.50 5.94
N PRO A 492 3.44 6.30 6.69
CA PRO A 492 4.63 7.12 6.51
C PRO A 492 5.18 6.98 5.09
N ALA A 493 5.61 8.07 4.46
CA ALA A 493 6.07 8.09 3.07
C ALA A 493 7.51 7.59 2.88
N SER A 494 8.26 7.42 3.98
CA SER A 494 9.67 7.00 3.92
C SER A 494 10.11 6.30 5.21
N VAL A 495 11.26 5.60 5.15
CA VAL A 495 11.92 5.01 6.32
C VAL A 495 12.21 6.04 7.41
N LEU A 496 12.67 7.24 7.03
CA LEU A 496 13.03 8.28 8.00
C LEU A 496 11.78 8.86 8.68
N GLN A 497 10.70 9.06 7.93
CA GLN A 497 9.42 9.48 8.51
C GLN A 497 8.84 8.40 9.41
N ALA A 498 8.86 7.13 8.98
CA ALA A 498 8.40 6.01 9.80
C ALA A 498 9.17 5.94 11.12
N MET A 499 10.50 6.11 11.09
CA MET A 499 11.31 6.18 12.31
C MET A 499 10.98 7.41 13.17
N ALA A 500 10.72 8.58 12.57
CA ALA A 500 10.35 9.76 13.33
C ALA A 500 9.00 9.58 14.04
N VAL A 501 8.01 9.00 13.36
CA VAL A 501 6.69 8.68 13.92
C VAL A 501 6.81 7.58 14.97
N LEU A 502 7.67 6.57 14.79
CA LEU A 502 7.96 5.55 15.79
C LEU A 502 8.46 6.19 17.10
N VAL A 503 9.42 7.11 17.00
CA VAL A 503 9.93 7.85 18.16
C VAL A 503 8.83 8.68 18.81
N CYS A 504 7.99 9.34 18.02
CA CYS A 504 6.83 10.07 18.54
C CYS A 504 5.85 9.14 19.26
N ALA A 505 5.54 7.98 18.68
CA ALA A 505 4.66 6.99 19.27
C ALA A 505 5.20 6.48 20.61
N GLU A 506 6.51 6.27 20.73
CA GLU A 506 7.13 5.86 21.98
C GLU A 506 7.07 6.97 23.04
N MET A 507 7.34 8.23 22.68
CA MET A 507 7.21 9.37 23.60
C MET A 507 5.78 9.52 24.16
N TYR A 508 4.76 9.26 23.33
CA TYR A 508 3.36 9.32 23.72
C TYR A 508 2.77 7.96 24.16
N GLN A 509 3.62 6.93 24.30
CA GLN A 509 3.27 5.57 24.75
C GLN A 509 2.16 4.89 23.93
N VAL A 510 2.11 5.13 22.62
CA VAL A 510 1.15 4.51 21.69
C VAL A 510 1.78 3.28 21.02
N LYS A 511 1.74 2.14 21.72
CA LYS A 511 2.46 0.90 21.33
C LYS A 511 2.07 0.33 19.98
N ARG A 512 0.78 0.29 19.66
CA ARG A 512 0.33 -0.18 18.35
C ARG A 512 0.90 0.65 17.18
N LEU A 513 0.93 1.98 17.31
CA LEU A 513 1.53 2.85 16.28
C LEU A 513 3.04 2.60 16.15
N GLN A 514 3.73 2.36 17.27
CA GLN A 514 5.14 1.95 17.28
C GLN A 514 5.33 0.71 16.39
N HIS A 515 4.56 -0.36 16.63
CA HIS A 515 4.61 -1.60 15.84
C HIS A 515 4.27 -1.40 14.36
N LEU A 516 3.28 -0.56 14.02
CA LEU A 516 2.97 -0.23 12.63
C LEU A 516 4.15 0.45 11.92
N CYS A 517 4.83 1.38 12.60
CA CYS A 517 6.01 2.03 12.04
C CYS A 517 7.16 1.04 11.83
N GLU A 518 7.35 0.06 12.73
CA GLU A 518 8.32 -1.03 12.54
C GLU A 518 8.02 -1.83 11.28
N VAL A 519 6.76 -2.20 11.05
CA VAL A 519 6.33 -2.89 9.81
C VAL A 519 6.64 -2.05 8.57
N CYS A 520 6.36 -0.74 8.60
CA CYS A 520 6.66 0.16 7.49
C CYS A 520 8.16 0.22 7.19
N VAL A 521 9.01 0.37 8.22
CA VAL A 521 10.47 0.39 8.05
C VAL A 521 10.96 -0.92 7.43
N CYS A 522 10.50 -2.07 7.95
CA CYS A 522 10.83 -3.38 7.41
C CYS A 522 10.43 -3.50 5.94
N ALA A 523 9.20 -3.13 5.59
CA ALA A 523 8.68 -3.22 4.21
C ALA A 523 9.48 -2.34 3.24
N TYR A 524 9.80 -1.10 3.62
CA TYR A 524 10.63 -0.22 2.80
C TYR A 524 12.04 -0.78 2.58
N LEU A 525 12.69 -1.29 3.63
CA LEU A 525 14.04 -1.84 3.50
C LEU A 525 14.07 -3.16 2.71
N GLN A 526 13.08 -4.04 2.90
CA GLN A 526 12.98 -5.31 2.17
C GLN A 526 12.69 -5.13 0.68
N SER A 527 11.92 -4.10 0.33
CA SER A 527 11.58 -3.82 -1.07
C SER A 527 12.70 -3.13 -1.86
N MET A 528 13.75 -2.63 -1.18
CA MET A 528 14.90 -2.02 -1.85
C MET A 528 15.78 -3.07 -2.55
N PRO A 529 16.07 -2.92 -3.85
CA PRO A 529 17.01 -3.79 -4.54
C PRO A 529 18.43 -3.59 -4.00
N SER A 530 19.28 -4.62 -4.07
CA SER A 530 20.64 -4.59 -3.50
C SER A 530 21.50 -3.40 -3.95
N ARG A 531 21.35 -2.94 -5.20
CA ARG A 531 22.08 -1.76 -5.71
C ARG A 531 21.65 -0.47 -5.03
N GLU A 532 20.35 -0.30 -4.83
CA GLU A 532 19.80 0.85 -4.11
C GLU A 532 20.16 0.78 -2.63
N LEU A 533 20.11 -0.41 -2.02
CA LEU A 533 20.56 -0.62 -0.65
C LEU A 533 22.05 -0.30 -0.45
N ALA A 534 22.88 -0.54 -1.48
CA ALA A 534 24.29 -0.16 -1.45
C ALA A 534 24.48 1.36 -1.58
N SER A 535 23.75 2.04 -2.48
CA SER A 535 23.90 3.47 -2.74
C SER A 535 23.01 4.39 -1.88
N THR A 536 22.11 3.83 -1.07
CA THR A 536 21.22 4.63 -0.22
C THR A 536 22.01 5.40 0.83
N GLY A 537 21.64 6.67 1.02
CA GLY A 537 22.14 7.51 2.11
C GLY A 537 21.54 7.16 3.48
N ILE A 538 20.62 6.20 3.54
CA ILE A 538 20.03 5.72 4.78
C ILE A 538 21.04 4.81 5.49
N SER A 539 21.47 5.24 6.69
CA SER A 539 22.33 4.43 7.57
C SER A 539 21.49 3.45 8.38
N VAL A 540 21.53 2.18 8.00
CA VAL A 540 20.79 1.10 8.69
C VAL A 540 21.28 0.89 10.12
N VAL A 541 22.58 1.10 10.37
CA VAL A 541 23.15 1.04 11.72
C VAL A 541 22.61 2.16 12.61
N ARG A 542 22.40 3.37 12.07
CA ARG A 542 21.71 4.45 12.80
C ARG A 542 20.24 4.13 13.06
N LEU A 543 19.54 3.45 12.15
CA LEU A 543 18.17 2.98 12.40
C LEU A 543 18.14 1.96 13.54
N LEU A 544 19.09 1.02 13.55
CA LEU A 544 19.23 -0.01 14.58
C LEU A 544 19.46 0.60 15.96
N ARG A 545 20.36 1.59 16.07
CA ARG A 545 20.57 2.34 17.31
C ARG A 545 19.31 3.07 17.76
N ARG A 546 18.60 3.73 16.84
CA ARG A 546 17.33 4.39 17.17
C ARG A 546 16.28 3.40 17.65
N ALA A 547 16.17 2.23 17.01
CA ALA A 547 15.24 1.20 17.45
C ALA A 547 15.54 0.76 18.89
N LYS A 548 16.82 0.53 19.22
CA LYS A 548 17.28 0.20 20.58
C LYS A 548 17.00 1.33 21.59
N CYS A 549 17.33 2.58 21.25
CA CYS A 549 17.12 3.72 22.14
C CYS A 549 15.64 4.02 22.43
N HIS A 550 14.75 3.66 21.50
CA HIS A 550 13.31 3.90 21.61
C HIS A 550 12.53 2.60 21.81
N ASN A 551 13.13 1.60 22.46
CA ASN A 551 12.43 0.40 22.93
C ASN A 551 11.64 -0.35 21.83
N ALA A 552 12.12 -0.30 20.58
CA ALA A 552 11.55 -0.99 19.41
C ALA A 552 12.31 -2.30 19.16
N GLU A 553 12.16 -3.23 20.11
CA GLU A 553 12.94 -4.48 20.16
C GLU A 553 12.75 -5.36 18.92
N GLN A 554 11.52 -5.46 18.39
CA GLN A 554 11.27 -6.31 17.22
C GLN A 554 11.99 -5.77 15.99
N LEU A 555 11.94 -4.44 15.76
CA LEU A 555 12.70 -3.79 14.70
C LEU A 555 14.21 -3.87 14.91
N TYR A 556 14.70 -3.73 16.14
CA TYR A 556 16.13 -3.88 16.45
C TYR A 556 16.65 -5.26 16.06
N ILE A 557 15.97 -6.33 16.50
CA ILE A 557 16.32 -7.72 16.16
C ILE A 557 16.21 -7.94 14.65
N TRP A 558 15.17 -7.39 14.03
CA TRP A 558 14.96 -7.48 12.59
C TRP A 558 16.10 -6.85 11.80
N LEU A 559 16.55 -5.64 12.19
CA LEU A 559 17.63 -4.92 11.52
C LEU A 559 18.97 -5.67 11.61
N LEU A 560 19.25 -6.33 12.74
CA LEU A 560 20.43 -7.21 12.87
C LEU A 560 20.41 -8.35 11.84
N HIS A 561 19.27 -9.03 11.70
CA HIS A 561 19.09 -10.08 10.70
C HIS A 561 19.16 -9.54 9.27
N PHE A 562 18.60 -8.35 9.03
CA PHE A 562 18.63 -7.72 7.72
C PHE A 562 20.06 -7.32 7.30
N ILE A 563 20.86 -6.78 8.23
CA ILE A 563 22.28 -6.50 8.02
C ILE A 563 23.03 -7.80 7.74
N ALA A 564 22.79 -8.84 8.55
CA ALA A 564 23.43 -10.15 8.39
C ALA A 564 23.10 -10.81 7.04
N ASN A 565 21.84 -10.76 6.60
CA ASN A 565 21.40 -11.30 5.30
C ASN A 565 22.00 -10.55 4.10
N ASN A 566 22.37 -9.28 4.29
CA ASN A 566 22.97 -8.42 3.28
C ASN A 566 24.42 -8.07 3.63
N TYR A 567 25.12 -8.96 4.32
CA TYR A 567 26.43 -8.68 4.93
C TYR A 567 27.44 -8.11 3.93
N LEU A 568 27.50 -8.64 2.71
CA LEU A 568 28.43 -8.19 1.68
C LEU A 568 28.22 -6.71 1.29
N ILE A 569 27.00 -6.18 1.44
CA ILE A 569 26.71 -4.77 1.16
C ILE A 569 27.14 -3.93 2.36
N PHE A 570 26.67 -4.32 3.56
CA PHE A 570 26.85 -3.51 4.76
C PHE A 570 28.27 -3.52 5.28
N SER A 571 29.01 -4.62 5.17
CA SER A 571 30.41 -4.71 5.60
C SER A 571 31.35 -3.73 4.90
N HIS A 572 30.96 -3.21 3.73
CA HIS A 572 31.70 -2.18 3.00
C HIS A 572 31.27 -0.74 3.34
N LYS A 573 30.17 -0.56 4.09
CA LYS A 573 29.73 0.77 4.50
C LYS A 573 30.51 1.25 5.74
N PRO A 574 30.86 2.55 5.82
CA PRO A 574 31.67 3.07 6.93
C PRO A 574 30.96 2.95 8.28
N ASP A 575 29.62 3.07 8.28
CA ASP A 575 28.78 2.93 9.46
C ASP A 575 28.67 1.48 9.97
N PHE A 576 29.28 0.49 9.30
CA PHE A 576 29.36 -0.87 9.84
C PHE A 576 30.35 -1.00 11.01
N LEU A 577 31.33 -0.09 11.09
CA LEU A 577 32.28 -0.02 12.20
C LEU A 577 31.65 0.52 13.48
N GLU A 578 30.44 1.08 13.37
CA GLU A 578 29.69 1.69 14.46
C GLU A 578 28.86 0.68 15.28
N LEU A 579 28.78 -0.59 14.86
CA LEU A 579 28.12 -1.65 15.63
C LEU A 579 28.89 -1.95 16.93
N SER A 580 28.18 -2.28 18.01
CA SER A 580 28.84 -2.79 19.24
C SER A 580 29.49 -4.15 19.00
N ASP A 581 30.38 -4.57 19.90
CA ASP A 581 31.04 -5.87 19.78
C ASP A 581 30.03 -7.02 19.80
N GLU A 582 29.00 -6.95 20.64
CA GLU A 582 27.92 -7.95 20.70
C GLU A 582 27.07 -7.95 19.42
N GLU A 583 26.72 -6.77 18.91
CA GLU A 583 25.95 -6.63 17.67
C GLU A 583 26.72 -7.18 16.47
N ARG A 584 28.02 -6.89 16.39
CA ARG A 584 28.91 -7.41 15.36
C ARG A 584 29.06 -8.92 15.46
N GLU A 585 29.22 -9.48 16.66
CA GLU A 585 29.27 -10.92 16.85
C GLU A 585 27.98 -11.60 16.38
N GLN A 586 26.82 -11.03 16.72
CA GLN A 586 25.53 -11.54 16.26
C GLN A 586 25.38 -11.49 14.74
N VAL A 587 25.75 -10.36 14.11
CA VAL A 587 25.74 -10.20 12.66
C VAL A 587 26.68 -11.22 11.99
N GLU A 588 27.89 -11.41 12.52
CA GLU A 588 28.85 -12.40 12.01
C GLU A 588 28.35 -13.85 12.16
N ARG A 589 27.60 -14.15 13.23
CA ARG A 589 27.01 -15.47 13.44
C ARG A 589 25.89 -15.75 12.45
N LEU A 590 25.06 -14.74 12.15
CA LEU A 590 23.87 -14.86 11.30
C LEU A 590 24.14 -14.54 9.81
N ARG A 591 25.35 -14.12 9.47
CA ARG A 591 25.67 -13.57 8.16
C ARG A 591 25.36 -14.53 7.02
N TRP A 592 24.97 -13.92 5.90
CA TRP A 592 24.84 -14.58 4.63
C TRP A 592 25.62 -13.84 3.55
N PRO A 593 26.47 -14.53 2.76
CA PRO A 593 26.90 -15.93 2.91
C PRO A 593 27.73 -16.19 4.17
N SER A 594 27.73 -17.44 4.67
CA SER A 594 28.47 -17.85 5.86
C SER A 594 30.01 -17.85 5.64
N ARG A 595 30.79 -17.72 6.73
CA ARG A 595 32.27 -17.78 6.64
C ARG A 595 32.75 -19.12 6.09
N GLY A 596 32.13 -20.22 6.51
CA GLY A 596 32.43 -21.56 6.01
C GLY A 596 32.24 -21.65 4.49
N TYR A 597 31.10 -21.18 3.97
CA TYR A 597 30.85 -21.14 2.53
C TYR A 597 31.90 -20.34 1.77
N LEU A 598 32.29 -19.16 2.26
CA LEU A 598 33.29 -18.31 1.61
C LEU A 598 34.68 -18.95 1.61
N GLN A 599 35.05 -19.67 2.68
CA GLN A 599 36.29 -20.45 2.74
C GLN A 599 36.28 -21.59 1.71
N GLU A 600 35.20 -22.39 1.69
CA GLU A 600 35.03 -23.45 0.69
C GLU A 600 35.05 -22.91 -0.75
N LEU A 601 34.46 -21.74 -0.98
CA LEU A 601 34.45 -21.09 -2.29
C LEU A 601 35.85 -20.63 -2.70
N SER A 602 36.63 -20.07 -1.77
CA SER A 602 38.03 -19.68 -1.99
C SER A 602 38.90 -20.90 -2.32
N GLU A 603 38.79 -21.97 -1.54
CA GLU A 603 39.49 -23.23 -1.79
C GLU A 603 39.13 -23.81 -3.15
N TYR A 604 37.83 -23.84 -3.47
CA TYR A 604 37.33 -24.28 -4.77
C TYR A 604 37.96 -23.47 -5.91
N GLN A 605 37.95 -22.14 -5.81
CA GLN A 605 38.55 -21.25 -6.82
C GLN A 605 40.06 -21.46 -6.95
N GLN A 606 40.78 -21.65 -5.84
CA GLN A 606 42.24 -21.88 -5.85
C GLN A 606 42.58 -23.24 -6.49
N ARG A 607 41.86 -24.31 -6.16
CA ARG A 607 42.03 -25.63 -6.79
C ARG A 607 41.71 -25.57 -8.29
N ARG A 608 40.65 -24.84 -8.68
CA ARG A 608 40.30 -24.61 -10.10
C ARG A 608 41.38 -23.81 -10.86
N ARG A 609 41.98 -22.80 -10.23
CA ARG A 609 43.12 -22.04 -10.80
C ARG A 609 44.37 -22.91 -10.96
N LYS A 610 44.69 -23.77 -9.97
CA LYS A 610 45.81 -24.72 -10.05
C LYS A 610 45.62 -25.70 -11.22
N LEU A 611 44.43 -26.28 -11.37
CA LEU A 611 44.09 -27.16 -12.50
C LEU A 611 44.18 -26.47 -13.87
N ARG A 612 43.81 -25.19 -13.98
CA ARG A 612 44.01 -24.42 -15.21
C ARG A 612 45.50 -24.22 -15.53
N LYS A 613 46.33 -23.89 -14.52
CA LYS A 613 47.77 -23.71 -14.71
C LYS A 613 48.47 -25.01 -15.12
N SER A 614 48.13 -26.16 -14.52
CA SER A 614 48.72 -27.44 -14.91
C SER A 614 48.27 -27.95 -16.29
N ARG A 615 47.12 -27.51 -16.79
CA ARG A 615 46.70 -27.77 -18.18
C ARG A 615 47.43 -26.90 -19.23
N CYS A 616 47.95 -25.72 -18.85
CA CYS A 616 48.70 -24.84 -19.75
C CYS A 616 50.20 -25.16 -19.85
N VAL A 617 50.73 -26.08 -19.04
CA VAL A 617 52.14 -26.53 -19.08
C VAL A 617 52.30 -27.82 -19.92
N VAL A 618 51.18 -28.42 -20.37
CA VAL A 618 51.14 -29.67 -21.15
C VAL A 618 50.62 -29.43 -22.59
N MET A 619 50.57 -28.18 -23.03
CA MET A 619 50.52 -27.80 -24.46
C MET A 619 51.81 -27.07 -24.78
#